data_AF-A0A7V4KEA9-F1
#
_entry.id   AF-A0A7V4KEA9-F1
#
_cell.length_a   1.000
_cell.length_b   1.000
_cell.length_c   1.000
_cell.angle_alpha   90.00
_cell.angle_beta   90.00
_cell.angle_gamma   90.00
#
_symmetry.space_group_name_H-M   'P 1'
#
loop_
_entity.id
_entity.type
_entity.pdbx_description
1 polymer ?
#
loop_
_entity_poly.entity_id
_entity_poly.type
_entity_poly.pdbx_seq_one_letter_code
_entity_poly.pdbx_strand_id
1 'polypeptide(L)'
;MRKYLKLFFAFSLGTWLKAAVTLITAPLISYLIKPDEFGKASMYSMFFQVLYVLMFLGSDHAFVRYFYEKREPERRELLWNCLYISLIASTIIAV
;
A
#
# COMPACT_ATOMS: atom_id res chain seq x y z
N MET A 1 0.55 -28.52 12.77
CA MET A 1 1.64 -27.53 12.94
C MET A 1 2.41 -27.25 11.64
N ARG A 2 2.99 -28.25 10.93
CA ARG A 2 3.72 -28.03 9.66
C ARG A 2 2.97 -27.22 8.59
N LYS A 3 1.66 -27.45 8.41
CA LYS A 3 0.82 -26.71 7.45
C LYS A 3 0.70 -25.21 7.78
N TYR A 4 0.56 -24.86 9.05
CA TYR A 4 0.45 -23.47 9.50
C TYR A 4 1.77 -22.72 9.35
N LEU A 5 2.90 -23.36 9.67
CA LEU A 5 4.23 -22.81 9.41
C LEU A 5 4.46 -22.54 7.92
N LYS A 6 4.07 -23.48 7.04
CA LYS A 6 4.19 -23.29 5.59
C LYS A 6 3.33 -22.13 5.09
N LEU A 7 2.11 -21.99 5.62
CA LEU A 7 1.20 -20.88 5.28
C LEU A 7 1.73 -19.53 5.78
N PHE A 8 2.33 -19.50 6.98
CA PHE A 8 2.94 -18.30 7.56
C PHE A 8 4.13 -17.80 6.73
N PHE A 9 5.03 -18.69 6.31
CA PHE A 9 6.14 -18.31 5.44
C PHE A 9 5.68 -17.89 4.05
N ALA A 10 4.63 -18.52 3.50
CA ALA A 10 4.06 -18.12 2.22
C ALA A 10 3.41 -16.72 2.29
N PHE A 11 2.70 -16.41 3.38
CA PHE A 11 2.07 -15.10 3.58
C PHE A 11 3.11 -13.99 3.84
N SER A 12 4.15 -14.28 4.63
CA SER A 12 5.18 -13.29 5.00
C SER A 12 6.25 -13.10 3.93
N LEU A 13 6.28 -13.90 2.86
CA LEU A 13 7.30 -13.84 1.82
C LEU A 13 7.42 -12.43 1.22
N GLY A 14 6.29 -11.74 1.01
CA GLY A 14 6.29 -10.36 0.51
C GLY A 14 6.95 -9.37 1.47
N THR A 15 6.74 -9.54 2.78
CA THR A 15 7.38 -8.72 3.82
C THR A 15 8.89 -8.98 3.88
N TRP A 16 9.31 -10.24 3.77
CA TRP A 16 10.72 -10.62 3.72
C TRP A 16 11.43 -10.05 2.48
N LEU A 17 10.79 -10.11 1.32
CA LEU A 17 11.31 -9.50 0.08
C LEU A 17 11.45 -7.98 0.24
N LYS A 18 10.43 -7.30 0.77
CA LYS A 18 10.51 -5.86 1.05
C LYS A 18 11.67 -5.55 2.00
N ALA A 19 11.82 -6.32 3.08
CA ALA A 19 12.89 -6.13 4.06
C ALA A 19 14.27 -6.30 3.44
N ALA A 20 14.47 -7.31 2.57
CA ALA A 20 15.73 -7.51 1.86
C ALA A 20 16.07 -6.32 0.94
N VAL A 21 15.09 -5.78 0.21
CA VAL A 21 15.29 -4.58 -0.62
C VAL A 21 15.65 -3.39 0.27
N THR A 22 14.92 -3.16 1.36
CA THR A 22 15.20 -2.05 2.29
C THR A 22 16.58 -2.15 2.94
N LEU A 23 17.04 -3.36 3.25
CA LEU A 23 18.37 -3.59 3.84
C LEU A 23 19.50 -3.15 2.90
N ILE A 24 19.32 -3.28 1.58
CA ILE A 24 20.30 -2.86 0.57
C ILE A 24 20.13 -1.37 0.24
N THR A 25 18.90 -0.87 0.13
CA THR A 25 18.66 0.54 -0.24
C THR A 25 18.99 1.51 0.88
N ALA A 26 18.83 1.14 2.15
CA ALA A 26 19.17 1.99 3.28
C ALA A 26 20.65 2.48 3.27
N PRO A 27 21.67 1.60 3.24
CA PRO A 27 23.06 2.05 3.18
C PRO A 27 23.40 2.77 1.86
N LEU A 28 22.76 2.38 0.76
CA LEU A 28 22.94 3.04 -0.53
C LEU A 28 22.47 4.50 -0.47
N ILE A 29 21.29 4.75 0.08
CA ILE A 29 20.72 6.09 0.25
C ILE A 29 21.57 6.92 1.21
N SER A 30 21.99 6.35 2.35
CA SER A 30 22.84 7.04 3.31
C SER A 30 24.23 7.39 2.77
N TYR A 31 24.75 6.62 1.80
CA TYR A 31 26.01 6.92 1.13
C TYR A 31 25.86 7.99 0.04
N LEU A 32 24.77 7.94 -0.75
CA LEU A 32 24.56 8.85 -1.89
C LEU A 32 24.05 10.24 -1.51
N ILE A 33 23.23 10.33 -0.45
CA ILE A 33 22.44 11.53 -0.13
C ILE A 33 22.97 12.19 1.14
N LYS A 34 23.19 13.51 1.08
CA LYS A 34 23.55 14.30 2.27
C LYS A 34 22.41 14.26 3.31
N PRO A 35 22.71 14.22 4.61
CA PRO A 35 21.69 14.15 5.67
C PRO A 35 20.61 15.24 5.58
N ASP A 36 20.99 16.46 5.21
CA ASP A 36 20.06 17.59 5.10
C ASP A 36 19.01 17.39 3.99
N GLU A 37 19.43 16.84 2.85
CA GLU A 37 18.54 16.54 1.73
C GLU A 37 17.68 15.30 2.01
N PHE A 38 18.23 14.32 2.73
CA PHE A 38 17.49 13.15 3.18
C PHE A 38 16.35 13.53 4.15
N GLY A 39 16.58 14.50 5.04
CA GLY A 39 15.56 15.03 5.94
C GLY A 39 14.39 15.66 5.17
N LYS A 40 14.67 16.52 4.19
CA LYS A 40 13.65 17.13 3.33
C LYS A 40 12.87 16.07 2.55
N ALA A 41 13.56 15.12 1.91
CA ALA A 41 12.93 14.04 1.17
C ALA A 41 12.01 13.17 2.04
N SER A 42 12.41 12.91 3.29
CA SER A 42 11.60 12.15 4.26
C SER A 42 10.31 12.89 4.63
N MET A 43 10.36 14.21 4.78
CA MET A 43 9.17 15.03 5.04
C MET A 43 8.18 14.98 3.88
N TYR A 44 8.65 15.10 2.63
CA TYR A 44 7.80 14.93 1.45
C TYR A 44 7.19 13.54 1.38
N SER A 45 7.98 12.50 1.67
CA SER A 45 7.50 11.10 1.66
C SER A 45 6.38 10.88 2.68
N MET A 46 6.55 11.41 3.91
CA MET A 46 5.53 11.33 4.94
C MET A 46 4.24 12.06 4.52
N PHE A 47 4.38 13.26 3.95
CA PHE A 47 3.24 14.03 3.45
C PHE A 47 2.48 13.27 2.35
N PHE A 48 3.18 12.72 1.36
CA PHE A 48 2.54 11.89 0.32
C PHE A 48 1.89 10.63 0.88
N GLN A 49 2.43 10.05 1.94
CA GLN A 49 1.85 8.87 2.55
C GLN A 49 0.51 9.18 3.24
N VAL A 50 0.38 10.35 3.87
CA VAL A 50 -0.90 10.85 4.39
C VAL A 50 -1.87 11.12 3.25
N LEU A 51 -1.42 11.81 2.18
CA LEU A 51 -2.24 12.06 0.99
C LEU A 51 -2.74 10.75 0.37
N TYR A 52 -1.89 9.72 0.27
CA TYR A 52 -2.27 8.43 -0.29
C TYR A 52 -3.45 7.80 0.46
N VAL A 53 -3.44 7.83 1.80
CA VAL A 53 -4.56 7.33 2.61
C VAL A 53 -5.84 8.11 2.32
N LEU A 54 -5.75 9.43 2.15
CA LEU A 54 -6.88 10.28 1.79
C LEU A 54 -7.39 10.00 0.37
N MET A 55 -6.52 9.73 -0.60
CA MET A 55 -6.88 9.47 -1.99
C MET A 55 -7.66 8.17 -2.15
N PHE A 56 -7.38 7.14 -1.34
CA PHE A 56 -8.08 5.86 -1.43
C PHE A 56 -9.32 5.78 -0.53
N LEU A 57 -9.47 6.67 0.46
CA LEU A 57 -10.60 6.69 1.41
C LEU A 57 -10.93 5.30 2.02
N GLY A 58 -9.93 4.43 2.19
CA GLY A 58 -10.09 3.07 2.72
C GLY A 58 -10.88 2.11 1.80
N SER A 59 -11.02 2.44 0.52
CA SER A 59 -11.75 1.64 -0.47
C SER A 59 -11.11 0.30 -0.75
N ASP A 60 -9.78 0.22 -0.63
CA ASP A 60 -8.99 -1.01 -0.67
C ASP A 60 -9.37 -1.95 0.48
N HIS A 61 -9.46 -1.42 1.70
CA HIS A 61 -9.88 -2.17 2.88
C HIS A 61 -11.36 -2.57 2.80
N ALA A 62 -12.23 -1.70 2.30
CA ALA A 62 -13.64 -2.00 2.08
C ALA A 62 -13.84 -3.10 1.03
N PHE A 63 -13.10 -3.05 -0.08
CA PHE A 63 -13.17 -4.05 -1.14
C PHE A 63 -12.83 -5.44 -0.60
N VAL A 64 -11.69 -5.59 0.09
CA VAL A 64 -11.27 -6.90 0.64
C VAL A 64 -12.27 -7.44 1.66
N ARG A 65 -12.89 -6.56 2.46
CA ARG A 65 -13.91 -6.95 3.45
C ARG A 65 -15.16 -7.53 2.77
N TYR A 66 -15.72 -6.83 1.79
CA TYR A 66 -16.99 -7.22 1.15
C TYR A 66 -16.83 -8.21 -0.01
N PHE A 67 -15.60 -8.44 -0.48
CA PHE A 67 -15.33 -9.34 -1.60
C PHE A 67 -15.76 -10.79 -1.33
N TYR A 68 -15.55 -11.28 -0.11
CA TYR A 68 -15.90 -12.65 0.28
C TYR A 68 -17.40 -12.83 0.56
N GLU A 69 -18.12 -11.75 0.88
CA GLU A 69 -19.55 -11.76 1.18
C GLU A 69 -20.42 -11.78 -0.08
N LYS A 70 -20.01 -11.05 -1.14
CA LYS A 70 -20.76 -10.98 -2.41
C LYS A 70 -20.42 -12.16 -3.34
N ARG A 71 -21.36 -12.54 -4.22
CA ARG A 71 -21.16 -13.49 -5.33
C ARG A 71 -21.27 -12.78 -6.68
N GLU A 72 -20.91 -13.46 -7.78
CA GLU A 72 -21.13 -12.91 -9.12
C GLU A 72 -22.65 -12.74 -9.38
N PRO A 73 -23.11 -11.62 -9.98
CA PRO A 73 -22.35 -10.52 -10.62
C PRO A 73 -22.00 -9.32 -9.71
N GLU A 74 -22.46 -9.32 -8.45
CA GLU A 74 -22.33 -8.18 -7.53
C GLU A 74 -20.87 -7.86 -7.16
N ARG A 75 -19.96 -8.83 -7.31
CA ARG A 75 -18.51 -8.61 -7.11
C ARG A 75 -17.93 -7.63 -8.11
N ARG A 76 -18.37 -7.69 -9.37
CA ARG A 76 -17.94 -6.76 -10.42
C ARG A 76 -18.42 -5.34 -10.09
N GLU A 77 -19.65 -5.21 -9.60
CA GLU A 77 -20.20 -3.93 -9.17
C GLU A 77 -19.44 -3.37 -7.96
N LEU A 78 -19.12 -4.21 -6.96
CA LEU A 78 -18.31 -3.82 -5.81
C LEU A 78 -16.94 -3.24 -6.23
N LEU A 79 -16.26 -3.89 -7.18
CA LEU A 79 -14.99 -3.41 -7.72
C LEU A 79 -15.14 -2.00 -8.30
N TRP A 80 -16.14 -1.80 -9.17
CA TRP A 80 -16.36 -0.50 -9.81
C TRP A 80 -16.73 0.58 -8.80
N ASN A 81 -17.54 0.25 -7.79
CA ASN A 81 -17.90 1.20 -6.74
C ASN A 81 -16.67 1.64 -5.92
N CYS A 82 -15.81 0.70 -5.52
CA CYS A 82 -14.56 0.99 -4.79
C CYS A 82 -13.52 1.74 -5.65
N LEU A 83 -13.43 1.43 -6.94
CA LEU A 83 -12.53 2.13 -7.86
C LEU A 83 -13.02 3.55 -8.14
N TYR A 84 -14.32 3.73 -8.39
CA TYR A 84 -14.88 5.04 -8.74
C TYR A 84 -14.70 6.05 -7.61
N ILE A 85 -14.96 5.64 -6.36
CA ILE A 85 -14.75 6.51 -5.19
C ILE A 85 -13.26 6.88 -5.02
N SER A 86 -12.34 5.93 -5.23
CA SER A 86 -10.90 6.19 -5.13
C SER A 86 -10.40 7.09 -6.24
N LEU A 87 -10.92 6.93 -7.47
CA LEU A 87 -10.55 7.76 -8.62
C LEU A 87 -11.04 9.19 -8.45
N ILE A 88 -12.28 9.39 -7.98
CA ILE A 88 -12.81 10.73 -7.68
C ILE A 88 -12.02 11.39 -6.57
N ALA A 89 -11.80 10.70 -5.45
CA ALA A 89 -11.04 11.25 -4.33
C ALA A 89 -9.60 11.61 -4.76
N SER A 90 -8.96 10.77 -5.56
CA SER A 90 -7.63 11.05 -6.10
C SER A 90 -7.59 12.27 -7.02
N THR A 91 -8.60 12.46 -7.89
CA THR A 91 -8.67 13.62 -8.79
C THR A 91 -8.96 14.91 -8.04
N ILE A 92 -9.82 14.88 -7.01
CA ILE A 92 -10.10 16.06 -6.17
C ILE A 92 -8.86 16.49 -5.39
N ILE A 93 -8.07 15.54 -4.87
CA ILE A 93 -6.87 15.85 -4.09
C ILE A 93 -5.69 16.27 -4.99
N ALA A 94 -5.64 15.75 -6.21
CA ALA A 94 -4.57 16.06 -7.16
C ALA A 94 -4.74 17.42 -7.88
N VAL A 95 -5.98 17.91 -8.00
CA VAL A 95 -6.32 19.23 -8.57
C VAL A 95 -6.24 20.30 -7.48
#